data_AF-A0A0M0LLW9-F1
#
_entry.id   AF-A0A0M0LLW9-F1
#
_cell.length_a   1.000
_cell.length_b   1.000
_cell.length_c   1.000
_cell.angle_alpha   90.00
_cell.angle_beta   90.00
_cell.angle_gamma   90.00
#
_symmetry.space_group_name_H-M   'P 1'
#
loop_
_entity.id
_entity.type
_entity.pdbx_description
1 polymer ?
#
loop_
_entity_poly.entity_id
_entity_poly.type
_entity_poly.pdbx_seq_one_letter_code
_entity_poly.pdbx_strand_id
1 'polypeptide(L)'
;MAKHSDTSWKKDHPSTLLSNSVQKADRAVKQAMSHPEEIAVEHAFNSISHAKNALSNAEHRHEHMDTVEQNKDQLELIRQQLVEADENVKE
;
A
#
# COMPACT_ATOMS: atom_id res chain seq x y z
N MET A 1 26.48 27.50 13.93
CA MET A 1 26.41 26.02 13.86
C MET A 1 25.02 25.64 13.35
N ALA A 2 24.80 25.76 12.03
CA ALA A 2 23.50 25.44 11.46
C ALA A 2 23.45 23.93 11.18
N LYS A 3 22.65 23.20 11.97
CA LYS A 3 22.28 21.82 11.69
C LYS A 3 21.31 21.85 10.50
N HIS A 4 21.85 22.06 9.31
CA HIS A 4 21.08 21.89 8.09
C HIS A 4 20.81 20.41 7.93
N SER A 5 19.57 20.06 8.27
CA SER A 5 18.77 19.00 7.69
C SER A 5 19.55 18.08 6.76
N ASP A 6 20.03 16.96 7.30
CA ASP A 6 20.11 15.72 6.56
C ASP A 6 18.69 15.41 6.06
N THR A 7 18.25 16.11 5.02
CA THR A 7 17.11 15.71 4.21
C THR A 7 17.58 14.46 3.50
N SER A 8 17.59 13.37 4.26
CA SER A 8 17.81 12.02 3.82
C SER A 8 16.71 11.76 2.81
N TRP A 9 17.02 11.99 1.54
CA TRP A 9 16.72 11.23 0.33
C TRP A 9 16.56 9.72 0.57
N LYS A 10 15.90 9.33 1.68
CA LYS A 10 15.74 7.99 2.24
C LYS A 10 15.55 7.10 1.05
N LYS A 11 16.65 6.42 0.73
CA LYS A 11 16.91 5.77 -0.55
C LYS A 11 15.59 5.23 -1.09
N ASP A 12 15.30 5.51 -2.36
CA ASP A 12 14.26 4.85 -3.17
C ASP A 12 14.53 3.33 -3.22
N HIS A 13 14.49 2.71 -2.05
CA HIS A 13 14.71 1.32 -1.84
C HIS A 13 13.35 0.67 -2.06
N PRO A 14 13.26 -0.36 -2.90
CA PRO A 14 11.98 -0.99 -3.22
C PRO A 14 11.17 -1.42 -2.00
N SER A 15 11.81 -1.84 -0.90
CA SER A 15 11.11 -2.15 0.36
C SER A 15 10.45 -0.92 1.03
N THR A 16 11.08 0.26 0.97
CA THR A 16 10.50 1.53 1.44
C THR A 16 9.35 1.97 0.54
N LEU A 17 9.53 1.86 -0.78
CA LEU A 17 8.48 2.17 -1.76
C LEU A 17 7.27 1.26 -1.60
N LEU A 18 7.50 -0.03 -1.38
CA LEU A 18 6.48 -1.02 -1.04
C LEU A 18 5.73 -0.61 0.23
N SER A 19 6.46 -0.35 1.33
CA SER A 19 5.86 0.03 2.61
C SER A 19 4.97 1.27 2.48
N ASN A 20 5.43 2.29 1.75
CA ASN A 20 4.64 3.49 1.50
C ASN A 20 3.40 3.21 0.66
N SER A 21 3.51 2.32 -0.33
CA SER A 21 2.39 1.96 -1.21
C SER A 21 1.34 1.15 -0.46
N VAL A 22 1.74 0.20 0.39
CA VAL A 22 0.83 -0.57 1.26
C VAL A 22 0.11 0.35 2.25
N GLN A 23 0.80 1.30 2.88
CA GLN A 23 0.16 2.28 3.77
C GLN A 23 -0.87 3.16 3.04
N LYS A 24 -0.61 3.55 1.78
CA LYS A 24 -1.58 4.30 0.97
C LYS A 24 -2.79 3.45 0.62
N ALA A 25 -2.57 2.20 0.21
CA ALA A 25 -3.63 1.25 -0.07
C ALA A 25 -4.52 1.01 1.16
N ASP A 26 -3.92 0.77 2.34
CA ASP A 26 -4.63 0.60 3.60
C ASP A 26 -5.55 1.80 3.93
N ARG A 27 -5.06 3.02 3.73
CA ARG A 27 -5.87 4.23 3.93
C ARG A 27 -7.04 4.31 2.95
N ALA A 28 -6.79 4.00 1.68
CA ALA A 28 -7.84 4.02 0.67
C ALA A 28 -8.92 2.95 0.94
N VAL A 29 -8.52 1.75 1.35
CA VAL A 29 -9.46 0.68 1.75
C VAL A 29 -10.28 1.11 2.97
N LYS A 30 -9.65 1.68 4.00
CA LYS A 30 -10.37 2.21 5.17
C LYS A 30 -11.39 3.28 4.79
N GLN A 31 -11.06 4.15 3.83
CA GLN A 31 -12.02 5.13 3.30
C GLN A 31 -13.20 4.41 2.63
N ALA A 32 -12.94 3.47 1.71
CA ALA A 32 -13.97 2.70 1.02
C ALA A 32 -14.85 1.88 1.99
N MET A 33 -14.30 1.34 3.07
CA MET A 33 -15.08 0.65 4.10
C MET A 33 -15.95 1.60 4.93
N SER A 34 -15.46 2.81 5.21
CA SER A 34 -16.20 3.80 6.02
C SER A 34 -17.29 4.53 5.21
N HIS A 35 -17.02 4.78 3.93
CA HIS A 35 -17.87 5.48 2.99
C HIS A 35 -17.83 4.69 1.68
N PRO A 36 -18.64 3.60 1.59
CA PRO A 36 -18.67 2.75 0.41
C PRO A 36 -19.32 3.51 -0.74
N GLU A 37 -18.48 4.14 -1.54
CA GLU A 37 -18.83 4.80 -2.80
C GLU A 37 -18.00 4.17 -3.92
N GLU A 38 -18.56 4.09 -5.12
CA GLU A 38 -17.90 3.49 -6.30
C GLU A 38 -16.50 4.10 -6.55
N ILE A 39 -16.38 5.42 -6.41
CA ILE A 39 -15.10 6.14 -6.60
C ILE A 39 -14.09 5.79 -5.49
N ALA A 40 -14.54 5.62 -4.24
CA ALA A 40 -13.68 5.26 -3.12
C ALA A 40 -13.13 3.83 -3.28
N VAL A 41 -13.99 2.91 -3.72
CA VAL A 41 -13.63 1.52 -4.05
C VAL A 41 -12.66 1.47 -5.22
N GLU A 42 -12.91 2.20 -6.30
CA GLU A 42 -12.01 2.31 -7.46
C GLU A 42 -10.62 2.84 -7.04
N HIS A 43 -10.60 3.91 -6.25
CA HIS A 43 -9.34 4.49 -5.74
C HIS A 43 -8.56 3.50 -4.86
N ALA A 44 -9.26 2.69 -4.06
CA ALA A 44 -8.64 1.64 -3.27
C ALA A 44 -8.07 0.52 -4.15
N PHE A 45 -8.76 0.08 -5.21
CA PHE A 45 -8.25 -0.90 -6.16
C PHE A 45 -7.00 -0.40 -6.90
N ASN A 46 -7.01 0.86 -7.31
CA ASN A 46 -5.85 1.51 -7.94
C ASN A 46 -4.66 1.54 -6.97
N SER A 47 -4.90 1.91 -5.71
CA SER A 47 -3.86 1.96 -4.68
C SER A 47 -3.25 0.58 -4.38
N ILE A 48 -4.09 -0.47 -4.31
CA ILE A 48 -3.63 -1.87 -4.16
C ILE A 48 -2.80 -2.31 -5.38
N SER A 49 -3.23 -1.95 -6.59
CA SER A 49 -2.48 -2.28 -7.82
C SER A 49 -1.09 -1.66 -7.82
N HIS A 50 -0.96 -0.41 -7.38
CA HIS A 50 0.34 0.22 -7.18
C HIS A 50 1.20 -0.49 -6.14
N ALA A 51 0.61 -0.91 -5.01
CA ALA A 51 1.32 -1.66 -3.98
C ALA A 51 1.81 -3.03 -4.48
N LYS A 52 1.03 -3.74 -5.30
CA LYS A 52 1.43 -5.00 -5.94
C LYS A 52 2.63 -4.82 -6.88
N ASN A 53 2.63 -3.75 -7.67
CA ASN A 53 3.78 -3.44 -8.53
C ASN A 53 5.04 -3.13 -7.70
N ALA A 54 4.89 -2.39 -6.61
CA ALA A 54 5.99 -2.15 -5.68
C ALA A 54 6.49 -3.43 -4.99
N LEU A 55 5.59 -4.38 -4.69
CA LEU A 55 5.92 -5.68 -4.10
C LEU A 55 6.77 -6.50 -5.06
N SER A 56 6.36 -6.62 -6.33
CA SER A 56 7.13 -7.33 -7.36
C SER A 56 8.53 -6.74 -7.52
N ASN A 57 8.64 -5.40 -7.53
CA ASN A 57 9.94 -4.72 -7.58
C ASN A 57 10.81 -5.00 -6.33
N ALA A 58 10.19 -5.14 -5.16
CA ALA A 58 10.90 -5.41 -3.91
C ALA A 58 11.35 -6.87 -3.79
N GLU A 59 10.50 -7.83 -4.18
CA GLU A 59 10.83 -9.26 -4.25
C GLU A 59 12.04 -9.48 -5.18
N HIS A 60 12.10 -8.80 -6.33
CA HIS A 60 13.23 -8.91 -7.27
C HIS A 60 14.58 -8.45 -6.71
N ARG A 61 14.60 -7.55 -5.72
CA ARG A 61 15.85 -7.04 -5.15
C ARG A 61 16.41 -7.93 -4.04
N HIS A 62 15.64 -8.89 -3.52
CA HIS A 62 16.03 -9.80 -2.43
C HIS A 62 16.63 -9.11 -1.18
N GLU A 63 16.38 -7.82 -0.98
CA GLU A 63 16.85 -7.02 0.15
C GLU A 63 15.66 -6.71 1.06
N HIS A 64 15.87 -6.85 2.39
CA HIS A 64 14.83 -6.66 3.40
C HIS A 64 13.61 -7.59 3.26
N MET A 65 13.86 -8.89 3.02
CA MET A 65 12.82 -9.90 2.83
C MET A 65 11.77 -9.91 3.96
N ASP A 66 12.17 -9.78 5.23
CA ASP A 66 11.24 -9.72 6.36
C ASP A 66 10.22 -8.58 6.21
N THR A 67 10.66 -7.39 5.74
CA THR A 67 9.78 -6.25 5.48
C THR A 67 8.90 -6.50 4.27
N VAL A 68 9.42 -7.16 3.24
CA VAL A 68 8.67 -7.50 2.03
C VAL A 68 7.54 -8.49 2.35
N GLU A 69 7.83 -9.52 3.15
CA GLU A 69 6.84 -10.52 3.60
C GLU A 69 5.75 -9.88 4.47
N GLN A 70 6.12 -9.05 5.46
CA GLN A 70 5.14 -8.33 6.28
C GLN A 70 4.21 -7.45 5.43
N ASN A 71 4.75 -6.73 4.46
CA ASN A 71 3.96 -5.89 3.56
C ASN A 71 3.08 -6.71 2.60
N LYS A 72 3.52 -7.90 2.20
CA LYS A 72 2.75 -8.83 1.38
C LYS A 72 1.53 -9.35 2.15
N ASP A 73 1.72 -9.79 3.38
CA ASP A 73 0.63 -10.24 4.25
C ASP A 73 -0.38 -9.12 4.49
N GLN A 74 0.11 -7.91 4.77
CA GLN A 74 -0.76 -6.74 4.92
C GLN A 74 -1.51 -6.41 3.63
N LEU A 75 -0.86 -6.51 2.47
CA LEU A 75 -1.47 -6.23 1.17
C LEU A 75 -2.59 -7.22 0.83
N GLU A 76 -2.41 -8.50 1.16
CA GLU A 76 -3.48 -9.50 0.98
C GLU A 76 -4.64 -9.27 1.94
N LEU A 77 -4.38 -8.91 3.20
CA LEU A 77 -5.42 -8.58 4.17
C LEU A 77 -6.29 -7.40 3.69
N ILE A 78 -5.67 -6.27 3.31
CA ILE A 78 -6.43 -5.10 2.85
C ILE A 78 -7.15 -5.36 1.51
N ARG A 79 -6.64 -6.29 0.68
CA ARG A 79 -7.33 -6.71 -0.55
C ARG A 79 -8.62 -7.44 -0.24
N GLN A 80 -8.61 -8.33 0.75
CA GLN A 80 -9.82 -9.04 1.18
C GLN A 80 -10.86 -8.05 1.72
N GLN A 81 -10.44 -7.10 2.56
CA GLN A 81 -11.30 -6.04 3.09
C GLN A 81 -11.92 -5.16 1.99
N LEU A 82 -11.18 -4.88 0.91
CA LEU A 82 -11.74 -4.12 -0.21
C LEU A 82 -12.80 -4.90 -0.98
N VAL A 83 -12.65 -6.21 -1.13
CA VAL A 83 -13.67 -7.04 -1.79
C VAL A 83 -14.98 -6.99 -0.99
N GLU A 84 -14.91 -7.08 0.34
CA GLU A 84 -16.08 -6.92 1.21
C GLU A 84 -16.72 -5.52 1.06
N ALA A 85 -15.91 -4.47 0.96
CA ALA A 85 -16.43 -3.10 0.75
C ALA A 85 -17.09 -2.92 -0.63
N ASP A 86 -16.54 -3.53 -1.68
CA ASP A 86 -17.11 -3.52 -3.04
C ASP A 86 -18.45 -4.27 -3.11
N GLU A 87 -18.61 -5.35 -2.35
CA GLU A 87 -19.89 -6.05 -2.21
C GLU A 87 -20.95 -5.15 -1.57
N ASN A 88 -20.59 -4.39 -0.52
CA ASN A 88 -21.52 -3.45 0.13
C ASN A 88 -21.96 -2.27 -0.77
N VAL A 89 -21.17 -1.90 -1.78
CA VAL A 89 -21.56 -0.85 -2.75
C VAL A 89 -22.56 -1.37 -3.79
N LYS A 90 -22.54 -2.68 -4.06
CA LYS A 90 -23.35 -3.32 -5.10
C LYS A 90 -24.74 -3.76 -4.62
N GLU A 91 -24.97 -3.77 -3.31
CA GLU A 91 -26.27 -4.03 -2.66
C GLU A 91 -27.15 -2.77 -2.61
#